data_AF-A0A2C9M0S0-F1
#
_entry.id   AF-A0A2C9M0S0-F1
#
_cell.length_a   1.000
_cell.length_b   1.000
_cell.length_c   1.000
_cell.angle_alpha   90.00
_cell.angle_beta   90.00
_cell.angle_gamma   90.00
#
_symmetry.space_group_name_H-M   'P 1'
#
loop_
_entity.id
_entity.type
_entity.pdbx_description
1 polymer ?
#
loop_
_entity_poly.entity_id
_entity_poly.type
_entity_poly.pdbx_seq_one_letter_code
_entity_poly.pdbx_strand_id
1 'polypeptide(L)'
;MISPLRPQFLPGTSVPYPFCNQGGVTSLRTGTGVMSSVEKYSSGLRSDRCWHWKNATHCWCKDCQRSSSPSNVWWEIVVETAAHVVYNDTEASHTSLRLFYDTDKSLVVTLDTVTALFVNVERDTCALNCATCNKDLGDQLEKVKKTFFNHLSDVYIKYRKSRDENKLAIIVSHPHGCPKQVSIGHWLKKHLDNNKEYLKFTYTASTCPGSSGAIVYCVGYGSWWRYHLIHSGTKGREENYSGMSSVSI
;
A
#
# COMPACT_ATOMS: atom_id res chain seq x y z
N MET A 1 15.51 6.38 7.83
CA MET A 1 15.51 7.41 8.90
C MET A 1 14.09 7.58 9.43
N ILE A 2 13.90 7.73 10.74
CA ILE A 2 12.59 8.07 11.33
C ILE A 2 12.43 9.59 11.31
N SER A 3 11.31 10.08 10.78
CA SER A 3 11.07 11.51 10.66
C SER A 3 10.95 12.16 12.05
N PRO A 4 11.64 13.29 12.30
CA PRO A 4 11.46 14.07 13.53
C PRO A 4 10.09 14.78 13.56
N LEU A 5 9.35 14.78 12.45
CA LEU A 5 8.05 15.41 12.32
C LEU A 5 6.89 14.45 12.60
N ARG A 6 7.16 13.21 13.03
CA ARG A 6 6.09 12.29 13.49
C ARG A 6 5.31 12.95 14.64
N PRO A 7 3.97 12.87 14.65
CA PRO A 7 3.18 13.45 15.73
C PRO A 7 3.45 12.67 17.02
N GLN A 8 3.24 13.33 18.17
CA GLN A 8 3.43 12.67 19.46
C GLN A 8 2.37 11.58 19.72
N PHE A 9 1.14 11.82 19.28
CA PHE A 9 -0.02 10.96 19.52
C PHE A 9 -0.77 10.63 18.23
N LEU A 10 -1.53 9.53 18.22
CA LEU A 10 -2.51 9.25 17.18
C LEU A 10 -3.57 10.38 17.16
N PRO A 11 -4.02 10.83 15.97
CA PRO A 11 -4.96 11.95 15.86
C PRO A 11 -6.21 11.78 16.73
N GLY A 12 -6.53 12.81 17.51
CA GLY A 12 -7.71 12.82 18.39
C GLY A 12 -7.63 11.90 19.61
N THR A 13 -6.45 11.40 19.98
CA THR A 13 -6.27 10.50 21.14
C THR A 13 -5.05 10.89 21.99
N SER A 14 -4.90 10.26 23.16
CA SER A 14 -3.68 10.29 23.97
C SER A 14 -2.75 9.10 23.75
N VAL A 15 -3.06 8.24 22.76
CA VAL A 15 -2.25 7.06 22.44
C VAL A 15 -1.01 7.49 21.68
N PRO A 16 0.22 7.14 22.11
CA PRO A 16 1.45 7.54 21.41
C PRO A 16 1.47 7.07 19.95
N TYR A 17 1.92 7.95 19.04
CA TYR A 17 2.10 7.56 17.64
C TYR A 17 3.30 6.61 17.51
N PRO A 18 3.25 5.59 16.64
CA PRO A 18 4.37 4.68 16.47
C PRO A 18 5.69 5.42 16.18
N PHE A 19 6.72 5.13 16.97
CA PHE A 19 8.07 5.68 16.84
C PHE A 19 8.18 7.21 17.04
N CYS A 20 7.20 7.88 17.67
CA CYS A 20 7.23 9.34 17.86
C CYS A 20 8.46 9.85 18.64
N ASN A 21 8.94 9.07 19.62
CA ASN A 21 10.10 9.44 20.44
C ASN A 21 11.45 9.03 19.82
N GLN A 22 11.48 8.62 18.54
CA GLN A 22 12.67 8.14 17.85
C GLN A 22 13.05 9.03 16.65
N GLY A 23 12.59 10.28 16.63
CA GLY A 23 12.90 11.24 15.57
C GLY A 23 14.40 11.39 15.31
N GLY A 24 14.80 11.36 14.04
CA GLY A 24 16.20 11.46 13.61
C GLY A 24 17.01 10.16 13.74
N VAL A 25 16.49 9.15 14.43
CA VAL A 25 17.17 7.84 14.55
C VAL A 25 17.07 7.08 13.24
N THR A 26 18.17 6.45 12.85
CA THR A 26 18.18 5.47 11.76
C THR A 26 17.95 4.08 12.34
N SER A 27 16.80 3.51 12.02
CA SER A 27 16.43 2.14 12.40
C SER A 27 15.81 1.44 11.20
N LEU A 28 16.21 0.18 10.97
CA LEU A 28 15.61 -0.65 9.94
C LEU A 28 14.23 -1.08 10.39
N ARG A 29 13.22 -0.77 9.58
CA ARG A 29 11.83 -1.15 9.80
C ARG A 29 11.26 -1.71 8.51
N THR A 30 10.30 -2.61 8.66
CA THR A 30 9.64 -3.26 7.55
C THR A 30 8.15 -3.23 7.77
N GLY A 31 7.40 -3.00 6.70
CA GLY A 31 5.96 -3.19 6.66
C GLY A 31 5.57 -3.89 5.36
N THR A 32 4.26 -4.00 5.15
CA THR A 32 3.70 -4.48 3.89
C THR A 32 3.17 -3.29 3.09
N GLY A 33 3.20 -3.40 1.76
CA GLY A 33 2.43 -2.52 0.89
C GLY A 33 1.69 -3.31 -0.19
N VAL A 34 0.69 -2.68 -0.79
CA VAL A 34 -0.07 -3.22 -1.92
C VAL A 34 0.10 -2.31 -3.14
N MET A 35 0.44 -2.92 -4.27
CA MET A 35 0.53 -2.20 -5.54
C MET A 35 -0.88 -1.85 -6.03
N SER A 36 -1.23 -0.57 -6.00
CA SER A 36 -2.55 -0.08 -6.44
C SER A 36 -2.53 0.47 -7.86
N SER A 37 -1.38 0.93 -8.34
CA SER A 37 -1.24 1.35 -9.74
C SER A 37 0.11 1.04 -10.36
N VAL A 38 0.08 0.88 -11.68
CA VAL A 38 1.21 0.75 -12.60
C VAL A 38 0.79 1.53 -13.85
N GLU A 39 1.53 2.57 -14.19
CA GLU A 39 1.22 3.47 -15.29
C GLU A 39 2.45 3.64 -16.18
N LYS A 40 2.31 3.29 -17.46
CA LYS A 40 3.36 3.51 -18.46
C LYS A 40 3.32 4.93 -19.01
N TYR A 41 4.48 5.53 -19.14
CA TYR A 41 4.71 6.82 -19.78
C TYR A 41 5.67 6.69 -20.94
N SER A 42 5.44 7.49 -21.97
CA SER A 42 6.36 7.71 -23.09
C SER A 42 6.50 9.21 -23.33
N SER A 43 7.69 9.75 -23.15
CA SER A 43 8.00 11.18 -23.24
C SER A 43 7.04 12.05 -22.41
N GLY A 44 6.63 11.56 -21.23
CA GLY A 44 5.69 12.24 -20.33
C GLY A 44 4.22 12.03 -20.61
N LEU A 45 3.85 11.23 -21.61
CA LEU A 45 2.47 10.95 -21.97
C LEU A 45 2.05 9.54 -21.54
N ARG A 46 0.89 9.42 -20.86
CA ARG A 46 0.23 8.13 -20.54
C ARG A 46 -0.60 7.63 -21.73
N SER A 47 -1.02 6.36 -21.65
CA SER A 47 -1.90 5.73 -22.66
C SER A 47 -3.25 6.44 -22.83
N ASP A 48 -3.77 7.07 -21.77
CA ASP A 48 -4.99 7.88 -21.77
C ASP A 48 -4.78 9.32 -22.28
N ARG A 49 -3.59 9.62 -22.82
CA ARG A 49 -3.15 10.96 -23.28
C ARG A 49 -3.11 12.01 -22.17
N CYS A 50 -3.11 11.61 -20.90
CA CYS A 50 -2.81 12.52 -19.81
C CYS A 50 -1.29 12.73 -19.71
N TRP A 51 -0.89 13.99 -19.54
CA TRP A 51 0.49 14.34 -19.24
C TRP A 51 0.85 13.95 -17.81
N HIS A 52 2.11 13.59 -17.60
CA HIS A 52 2.68 13.38 -16.28
C HIS A 52 2.47 14.63 -15.43
N TRP A 53 1.95 14.47 -14.22
CA TRP A 53 1.55 15.58 -13.35
C TRP A 53 2.69 16.53 -12.95
N LYS A 54 3.94 16.04 -12.96
CA LYS A 54 5.18 16.85 -12.80
C LYS A 54 5.82 17.31 -14.12
N ASN A 55 5.16 17.13 -15.27
CA ASN A 55 5.72 17.36 -16.61
C ASN A 55 7.06 16.62 -16.85
N ALA A 56 7.26 15.46 -16.21
CA ALA A 56 8.44 14.66 -16.44
C ALA A 56 8.39 14.09 -17.87
N THR A 57 9.50 14.23 -18.61
CA THR A 57 9.64 13.70 -19.97
C THR A 57 10.53 12.46 -20.04
N HIS A 58 11.17 12.12 -18.92
CA HIS A 58 12.08 10.99 -18.79
C HIS A 58 11.86 10.27 -17.47
N CYS A 59 12.31 9.02 -17.41
CA CYS A 59 12.28 8.21 -16.21
C CYS A 59 13.08 8.86 -15.08
N TRP A 60 12.52 8.81 -13.88
CA TRP A 60 13.16 9.32 -12.67
C TRP A 60 13.65 8.20 -11.73
N CYS A 61 13.76 6.95 -12.21
CA CYS A 61 14.41 5.89 -11.44
C CYS A 61 15.90 6.21 -11.20
N LYS A 62 16.51 5.56 -10.20
CA LYS A 62 17.92 5.75 -9.83
C LYS A 62 18.89 5.67 -11.01
N ASP A 63 18.70 4.69 -11.88
CA ASP A 63 19.59 4.47 -13.02
C ASP A 63 19.48 5.60 -14.04
N CYS A 64 18.26 6.07 -14.32
CA CYS A 64 18.04 7.19 -15.24
C CYS A 64 18.49 8.53 -14.64
N GLN A 65 18.36 8.74 -13.33
CA GLN A 65 18.89 9.95 -12.68
C GLN A 65 20.42 10.08 -12.79
N ARG A 66 21.13 8.95 -12.94
CA ARG A 66 22.60 8.89 -13.06
C ARG A 66 23.08 8.79 -14.51
N SER A 67 22.16 8.59 -15.45
CA SER A 67 22.47 8.38 -16.85
C SER A 67 22.53 9.71 -17.59
N SER A 68 23.46 9.85 -18.54
CA SER A 68 23.46 10.95 -19.52
C SER A 68 22.39 10.77 -20.61
N SER A 69 21.82 9.57 -20.72
CA SER A 69 20.74 9.22 -21.64
C SER A 69 19.59 8.54 -20.86
N PRO A 70 18.83 9.29 -20.07
CA PRO A 70 17.70 8.75 -19.33
C PRO A 70 16.63 8.22 -20.29
N SER A 71 15.95 7.14 -19.92
CA SER A 71 14.89 6.56 -20.76
C SER A 71 13.71 7.51 -20.87
N ASN A 72 13.20 7.72 -22.08
CA ASN A 72 11.93 8.41 -22.32
C ASN A 72 10.71 7.51 -22.12
N VAL A 73 10.89 6.21 -21.90
CA VAL A 73 9.81 5.27 -21.58
C VAL A 73 10.02 4.70 -20.17
N TRP A 74 8.99 4.75 -19.34
CA TRP A 74 9.05 4.22 -17.96
C TRP A 74 7.69 3.84 -17.42
N TRP A 75 7.71 3.15 -16.27
CA TRP A 75 6.55 2.80 -15.49
C TRP A 75 6.64 3.47 -14.13
N GLU A 76 5.58 4.16 -13.74
CA GLU A 76 5.37 4.58 -12.35
C GLU A 76 4.51 3.56 -11.64
N ILE A 77 4.90 3.23 -10.41
CA ILE A 77 4.26 2.21 -9.60
C ILE A 77 3.84 2.86 -8.29
N VAL A 78 2.54 2.81 -8.01
CA VAL A 78 1.96 3.30 -6.77
C VAL A 78 1.74 2.14 -5.82
N VAL A 79 2.31 2.24 -4.62
CA VAL A 79 2.15 1.27 -3.54
C VAL A 79 1.49 1.95 -2.35
N GLU A 80 0.37 1.40 -1.90
CA GLU A 80 -0.31 1.82 -0.68
C GLU A 80 0.22 1.04 0.53
N THR A 81 0.39 1.74 1.64
CA THR A 81 0.78 1.19 2.94
C THR A 81 0.18 2.05 4.06
N ALA A 82 0.47 1.71 5.31
CA ALA A 82 0.01 2.50 6.46
C ALA A 82 0.89 3.72 6.69
N ALA A 83 0.29 4.86 7.06
CA ALA A 83 1.01 6.11 7.33
C ALA A 83 2.01 5.95 8.49
N HIS A 84 1.69 5.12 9.47
CA HIS A 84 2.63 4.86 10.56
C HIS A 84 3.85 4.02 10.13
N VAL A 85 3.79 3.31 8.99
CA VAL A 85 4.94 2.61 8.39
C VAL A 85 5.84 3.63 7.72
N VAL A 86 5.31 4.42 6.77
CA VAL A 86 6.02 5.53 6.11
C VAL A 86 5.24 6.82 6.29
N TYR A 87 5.78 7.74 7.09
CA TYR A 87 5.05 8.91 7.58
C TYR A 87 5.12 10.13 6.67
N ASN A 88 6.21 10.33 5.91
CA ASN A 88 6.37 11.50 5.05
C ASN A 88 7.47 11.26 4.00
N ASP A 89 7.76 12.28 3.19
CA ASP A 89 8.81 12.23 2.16
C ASP A 89 10.22 11.97 2.71
N THR A 90 10.53 12.44 3.92
CA THR A 90 11.81 12.11 4.57
C THR A 90 11.95 10.61 4.80
N GLU A 91 10.90 9.94 5.24
CA GLU A 91 10.93 8.49 5.40
C GLU A 91 10.86 7.75 4.06
N ALA A 92 10.04 8.24 3.12
CA ALA A 92 9.89 7.66 1.79
C ALA A 92 11.22 7.65 1.02
N SER A 93 11.96 8.76 1.03
CA SER A 93 13.29 8.87 0.40
C SER A 93 14.35 7.93 0.99
N HIS A 94 14.11 7.38 2.18
CA HIS A 94 14.96 6.36 2.82
C HIS A 94 14.31 4.97 2.82
N THR A 95 13.27 4.77 2.00
CA THR A 95 12.54 3.51 1.87
C THR A 95 12.90 2.83 0.56
N SER A 96 12.97 1.51 0.59
CA SER A 96 13.06 0.67 -0.61
C SER A 96 11.91 -0.33 -0.63
N LEU A 97 11.37 -0.62 -1.80
CA LEU A 97 10.33 -1.61 -2.03
C LEU A 97 10.96 -2.91 -2.52
N ARG A 98 10.56 -4.04 -1.92
CA ARG A 98 10.97 -5.39 -2.33
C ARG A 98 9.78 -6.08 -2.97
N LEU A 99 9.88 -6.36 -4.27
CA LEU A 99 8.83 -6.99 -5.07
C LEU A 99 9.10 -8.50 -5.21
N PHE A 100 8.03 -9.26 -5.45
CA PHE A 100 8.04 -10.71 -5.70
C PHE A 100 8.62 -11.59 -4.56
N TYR A 101 8.60 -11.12 -3.31
CA TYR A 101 9.19 -11.85 -2.18
C TYR A 101 8.26 -12.92 -1.57
N ASP A 102 7.94 -13.93 -2.36
CA ASP A 102 6.93 -14.94 -2.02
C ASP A 102 7.47 -16.01 -1.06
N THR A 103 8.74 -16.37 -1.21
CA THR A 103 9.47 -17.38 -0.42
C THR A 103 10.90 -16.92 -0.18
N ASP A 104 11.63 -17.55 0.74
CA ASP A 104 13.05 -17.25 0.97
C ASP A 104 13.95 -17.52 -0.26
N LYS A 105 13.44 -18.24 -1.26
CA LYS A 105 14.13 -18.55 -2.52
C LYS A 105 13.74 -17.62 -3.67
N SER A 106 12.82 -16.68 -3.43
CA SER A 106 12.33 -15.79 -4.47
C SER A 106 13.41 -14.83 -4.97
N LEU A 107 13.43 -14.58 -6.27
CA LEU A 107 14.23 -13.50 -6.85
C LEU A 107 13.58 -12.16 -6.54
N VAL A 108 14.10 -11.48 -5.52
CA VAL A 108 13.58 -10.18 -5.07
C VAL A 108 14.06 -9.07 -5.99
N VAL A 109 13.12 -8.26 -6.47
CA VAL A 109 13.42 -7.03 -7.20
C VAL A 109 13.29 -5.86 -6.24
N THR A 110 14.32 -5.01 -6.15
CA THR A 110 14.32 -3.84 -5.26
C THR A 110 14.17 -2.55 -6.04
N LEU A 111 13.23 -1.70 -5.64
CA LEU A 111 13.08 -0.32 -6.11
C LEU A 111 13.41 0.64 -4.97
N ASP A 112 14.41 1.49 -5.13
CA ASP A 112 15.00 2.29 -4.05
C ASP A 112 14.87 3.81 -4.25
N THR A 113 14.23 4.24 -5.34
CA THR A 113 13.84 5.64 -5.53
C THR A 113 12.34 5.76 -5.23
N VAL A 114 12.02 6.13 -3.99
CA VAL A 114 10.65 6.17 -3.48
C VAL A 114 10.32 7.58 -3.00
N THR A 115 9.14 8.08 -3.37
CA THR A 115 8.59 9.36 -2.89
C THR A 115 7.20 9.15 -2.32
N ALA A 116 6.75 9.95 -1.35
CA ALA A 116 5.36 9.91 -0.92
C ALA A 116 4.52 10.75 -1.90
N LEU A 117 3.42 10.19 -2.41
CA LEU A 117 2.41 10.95 -3.15
C LEU A 117 1.40 11.59 -2.23
N PHE A 118 1.03 10.85 -1.19
CA PHE A 118 0.00 11.24 -0.26
C PHE A 118 0.22 10.51 1.07
N VAL A 119 0.03 11.22 2.17
CA VAL A 119 -0.03 10.65 3.52
C VAL A 119 -1.21 11.26 4.23
N ASN A 120 -2.05 10.40 4.82
CA ASN A 120 -3.11 10.80 5.72
C ASN A 120 -2.99 10.03 7.03
N VAL A 121 -2.56 10.74 8.07
CA VAL A 121 -2.32 10.20 9.41
C VAL A 121 -3.62 9.81 10.11
N GLU A 122 -4.71 10.55 9.89
CA GLU A 122 -6.02 10.28 10.50
C GLU A 122 -6.62 8.97 10.00
N ARG A 123 -6.45 8.70 8.70
CA ARG A 123 -6.90 7.47 8.04
C ARG A 123 -5.86 6.35 8.10
N ASP A 124 -4.67 6.68 8.60
CA ASP A 124 -3.47 5.85 8.63
C ASP A 124 -3.09 5.27 7.26
N THR A 125 -3.17 6.08 6.20
CA THR A 125 -2.90 5.68 4.81
C THR A 125 -1.73 6.46 4.21
N CYS A 126 -0.90 5.78 3.44
CA CYS A 126 0.20 6.37 2.68
C CYS A 126 0.25 5.75 1.28
N ALA A 127 0.41 6.59 0.26
CA ALA A 127 0.70 6.17 -1.11
C ALA A 127 2.14 6.56 -1.46
N LEU A 128 2.92 5.56 -1.84
CA LEU A 128 4.30 5.68 -2.29
C LEU A 128 4.35 5.60 -3.81
N ASN A 129 5.18 6.40 -4.45
CA ASN A 129 5.51 6.29 -5.86
C ASN A 129 6.95 5.82 -6.02
N CYS A 130 7.19 5.01 -7.03
CA CYS A 130 8.51 4.65 -7.50
C CYS A 130 8.47 4.48 -9.03
N ALA A 131 9.63 4.52 -9.67
CA ALA A 131 9.71 4.36 -11.12
C ALA A 131 10.73 3.28 -11.52
N THR A 132 10.48 2.67 -12.67
CA THR A 132 11.43 1.80 -13.37
C THR A 132 11.39 2.07 -14.87
N CYS A 133 12.55 2.03 -15.52
CA CYS A 133 12.67 2.01 -16.98
C CYS A 133 12.91 0.58 -17.51
N ASN A 134 12.94 -0.43 -16.64
CA ASN A 134 13.04 -1.83 -17.06
C ASN A 134 11.70 -2.28 -17.65
N LYS A 135 11.68 -2.49 -18.96
CA LYS A 135 10.48 -2.89 -19.71
C LYS A 135 9.90 -4.21 -19.23
N ASP A 136 10.72 -5.22 -19.01
CA ASP A 136 10.23 -6.55 -18.63
C ASP A 136 9.57 -6.52 -17.26
N LEU A 137 10.16 -5.78 -16.31
CA LEU A 137 9.55 -5.54 -15.00
C LEU A 137 8.24 -4.77 -15.11
N GLY A 138 8.22 -3.68 -15.90
CA GLY A 138 7.02 -2.86 -16.11
C GLY A 138 5.86 -3.67 -16.69
N ASP A 139 6.11 -4.40 -17.77
CA ASP A 139 5.11 -5.23 -18.44
C ASP A 139 4.63 -6.37 -17.51
N GLN A 140 5.52 -6.96 -16.70
CA GLN A 140 5.15 -7.96 -15.70
C GLN A 140 4.20 -7.40 -14.63
N LEU A 141 4.48 -6.20 -14.12
CA LEU A 141 3.66 -5.55 -13.09
C LEU A 141 2.29 -5.15 -13.65
N GLU A 142 2.22 -4.63 -14.88
CA GLU A 142 0.95 -4.35 -15.56
C GLU A 142 0.09 -5.62 -15.71
N LYS A 143 0.71 -6.74 -16.10
CA LYS A 143 0.04 -8.03 -16.22
C LYS A 143 -0.51 -8.50 -14.88
N VAL A 144 0.30 -8.45 -13.82
CA VAL A 144 -0.11 -8.84 -12.46
C VAL A 144 -1.27 -7.96 -11.97
N LYS A 145 -1.19 -6.63 -12.15
CA LYS A 145 -2.25 -5.67 -11.81
C LYS A 145 -3.55 -6.03 -12.52
N LYS A 146 -3.51 -6.24 -13.85
CA LYS A 146 -4.67 -6.58 -14.65
C LYS A 146 -5.32 -7.90 -14.20
N THR A 147 -4.52 -8.94 -14.01
CA THR A 147 -5.00 -10.25 -13.52
C THR A 147 -5.65 -10.11 -12.14
N PHE A 148 -5.02 -9.36 -11.24
CA PHE A 148 -5.53 -9.12 -9.90
C PHE A 148 -6.90 -8.42 -9.92
N PHE A 149 -7.07 -7.33 -10.67
CA PHE A 149 -8.35 -6.61 -10.75
C PHE A 149 -9.46 -7.43 -11.42
N ASN A 150 -9.13 -8.25 -12.42
CA ASN A 150 -10.10 -9.17 -13.02
C ASN A 150 -10.65 -10.15 -11.98
N HIS A 151 -9.76 -10.80 -11.22
CA HIS A 151 -10.19 -11.72 -10.16
C HIS A 151 -10.94 -11.01 -9.03
N LEU A 152 -10.53 -9.79 -8.66
CA LEU A 152 -11.24 -9.01 -7.65
C LEU A 152 -12.68 -8.69 -8.09
N SER A 153 -12.87 -8.36 -9.37
CA SER A 153 -14.20 -8.15 -9.96
C SER A 153 -15.04 -9.42 -9.90
N ASP A 154 -14.49 -10.57 -10.29
CA ASP A 154 -15.20 -11.86 -10.25
C ASP A 154 -15.62 -12.23 -8.83
N VAL A 155 -14.72 -12.07 -7.86
CA VAL A 155 -14.98 -12.30 -6.43
C VAL A 155 -16.07 -11.35 -5.93
N TYR A 156 -16.00 -10.06 -6.26
CA TYR A 156 -17.03 -9.10 -5.87
C TYR A 156 -18.40 -9.50 -6.42
N ILE A 157 -18.51 -9.78 -7.72
CA ILE A 157 -19.78 -10.14 -8.37
C ILE A 157 -20.39 -11.38 -7.72
N LYS A 158 -19.55 -12.39 -7.46
CA LYS A 158 -19.97 -13.68 -6.88
C LYS A 158 -20.44 -13.54 -5.43
N TYR A 159 -19.75 -12.75 -4.61
CA TYR A 159 -19.95 -12.75 -3.16
C TYR A 159 -20.62 -11.50 -2.59
N ARG A 160 -20.88 -10.44 -3.37
CA ARG A 160 -21.48 -9.19 -2.86
C ARG A 160 -22.83 -9.39 -2.16
N LYS A 161 -23.62 -10.39 -2.56
CA LYS A 161 -24.94 -10.68 -1.96
C LYS A 161 -24.85 -11.38 -0.60
N SER A 162 -23.80 -12.16 -0.36
CA SER A 162 -23.60 -12.96 0.86
C SER A 162 -22.46 -12.44 1.75
N ARG A 163 -21.95 -11.24 1.47
CA ARG A 163 -20.79 -10.66 2.17
C ARG A 163 -21.04 -10.44 3.66
N ASP A 164 -22.25 -10.02 4.03
CA ASP A 164 -22.65 -9.75 5.41
C ASP A 164 -23.02 -11.05 6.16
N GLU A 165 -23.22 -12.17 5.45
CA GLU A 165 -23.48 -13.50 6.02
C GLU A 165 -22.16 -14.24 6.32
N ASN A 166 -21.32 -14.41 5.29
CA ASN A 166 -20.07 -15.18 5.40
C ASN A 166 -18.96 -14.39 6.10
N LYS A 167 -18.96 -13.06 5.96
CA LYS A 167 -18.00 -12.14 6.54
C LYS A 167 -16.52 -12.48 6.34
N LEU A 168 -16.17 -13.20 5.28
CA LEU A 168 -14.80 -13.68 5.07
C LEU A 168 -13.82 -12.51 4.88
N ALA A 169 -12.71 -12.55 5.61
CA ALA A 169 -11.61 -11.59 5.54
C ALA A 169 -10.29 -12.32 5.25
N ILE A 170 -9.53 -11.84 4.27
CA ILE A 170 -8.24 -12.40 3.86
C ILE A 170 -7.19 -11.30 3.92
N ILE A 171 -6.03 -11.58 4.50
CA ILE A 171 -4.91 -10.64 4.57
C ILE A 171 -3.71 -11.26 3.86
N VAL A 172 -3.07 -10.46 3.00
CA VAL A 172 -1.82 -10.82 2.34
C VAL A 172 -0.74 -9.88 2.83
N SER A 173 0.28 -10.41 3.51
CA SER A 173 1.29 -9.60 4.20
C SER A 173 2.70 -10.14 4.04
N HIS A 174 3.69 -9.30 4.35
CA HIS A 174 5.09 -9.68 4.56
C HIS A 174 5.48 -9.34 6.00
N PRO A 175 5.04 -10.14 7.01
CA PRO A 175 5.26 -9.83 8.41
C PRO A 175 6.76 -9.67 8.71
N HIS A 176 7.16 -8.54 9.28
CA HIS A 176 8.56 -8.23 9.58
C HIS A 176 9.49 -8.29 8.35
N GLY A 177 8.92 -8.13 7.15
CA GLY A 177 9.66 -8.24 5.91
C GLY A 177 10.10 -9.67 5.57
N CYS A 178 9.46 -10.68 6.15
CA CYS A 178 9.60 -12.11 5.82
C CYS A 178 8.84 -12.47 4.52
N PRO A 179 8.94 -13.72 4.04
CA PRO A 179 8.17 -14.17 2.90
C PRO A 179 6.67 -13.95 3.06
N LYS A 180 5.98 -13.80 1.93
CA LYS A 180 4.54 -13.55 1.88
C LYS A 180 3.76 -14.57 2.71
N GLN A 181 2.86 -14.07 3.55
CA GLN A 181 1.94 -14.85 4.36
C GLN A 181 0.51 -14.49 3.99
N VAL A 182 -0.38 -15.49 4.04
CA VAL A 182 -1.82 -15.31 3.88
C VAL A 182 -2.51 -15.74 5.16
N SER A 183 -3.30 -14.85 5.77
CA SER A 183 -4.16 -15.19 6.89
C SER A 183 -5.62 -15.03 6.52
N ILE A 184 -6.45 -15.90 7.08
CA ILE A 184 -7.88 -15.98 6.79
C ILE A 184 -8.62 -15.86 8.12
N GLY A 185 -9.72 -15.12 8.11
CA GLY A 185 -10.59 -14.97 9.26
C GLY A 185 -11.92 -14.36 8.84
N HIS A 186 -12.56 -13.69 9.78
CA HIS A 186 -13.85 -13.05 9.56
C HIS A 186 -13.78 -11.59 9.96
N TRP A 187 -14.38 -10.71 9.17
CA TRP A 187 -14.63 -9.35 9.61
C TRP A 187 -15.80 -9.34 10.61
N LEU A 188 -15.71 -8.48 11.61
CA LEU A 188 -16.61 -8.45 12.76
C LEU A 188 -17.56 -7.26 12.67
N LYS A 189 -16.98 -6.05 12.63
CA LYS A 189 -17.72 -4.78 12.61
C LYS A 189 -17.26 -3.92 11.45
N LYS A 190 -18.21 -3.15 10.91
CA LYS A 190 -17.97 -2.06 9.96
C LYS A 190 -18.26 -0.74 10.64
N HIS A 191 -17.31 0.18 10.56
CA HIS A 191 -17.39 1.52 11.12
C HIS A 191 -17.37 2.52 9.97
N LEU A 192 -18.43 3.31 9.85
CA LEU A 192 -18.48 4.44 8.94
C LEU A 192 -17.87 5.66 9.63
N ASP A 193 -17.16 6.48 8.86
CA ASP A 193 -16.83 7.83 9.31
C ASP A 193 -18.09 8.70 9.41
N ASN A 194 -17.96 9.89 10.02
CA ASN A 194 -19.09 10.79 10.22
C ASN A 194 -19.75 11.22 8.90
N ASN A 195 -18.98 11.31 7.83
CA ASN A 195 -19.48 11.69 6.50
C ASN A 195 -20.03 10.50 5.70
N LYS A 196 -19.93 9.27 6.23
CA LYS A 196 -20.33 8.01 5.58
C LYS A 196 -19.63 7.75 4.24
N GLU A 197 -18.47 8.36 4.03
CA GLU A 197 -17.65 8.21 2.82
C GLU A 197 -16.60 7.11 2.98
N TYR A 198 -16.15 6.87 4.21
CA TYR A 198 -15.06 5.94 4.50
C TYR A 198 -15.50 4.85 5.47
N LEU A 199 -15.02 3.64 5.20
CA LEU A 199 -15.27 2.45 6.00
C LEU A 199 -13.98 1.96 6.65
N LYS A 200 -14.13 1.50 7.87
CA LYS A 200 -13.12 0.77 8.64
C LYS A 200 -13.70 -0.55 9.09
N PHE A 201 -12.94 -1.62 8.93
CA PHE A 201 -13.34 -2.96 9.35
C PHE A 201 -12.52 -3.41 10.56
N THR A 202 -13.14 -4.18 11.43
CA THR A 202 -12.43 -5.04 12.39
C THR A 202 -12.54 -6.50 11.96
N TYR A 203 -11.56 -7.34 12.31
CA TYR A 203 -11.49 -8.72 11.84
C TYR A 203 -10.63 -9.63 12.74
N THR A 204 -10.82 -10.94 12.57
CA THR A 204 -10.11 -12.00 13.32
C THR A 204 -8.91 -12.59 12.60
N ALA A 205 -8.71 -12.29 11.31
CA ALA A 205 -7.58 -12.80 10.55
C ALA A 205 -6.27 -12.41 11.25
N SER A 206 -5.40 -13.39 11.52
CA SER A 206 -4.20 -13.19 12.34
C SER A 206 -3.23 -12.20 11.70
N THR A 207 -2.69 -11.30 12.50
CA THR A 207 -1.65 -10.34 12.12
C THR A 207 -0.67 -10.16 13.28
N CYS A 208 0.42 -9.45 13.01
CA CYS A 208 1.32 -8.93 14.03
C CYS A 208 1.70 -7.48 13.67
N PRO A 209 2.46 -6.75 14.51
CA PRO A 209 2.94 -5.41 14.16
C PRO A 209 3.72 -5.35 12.84
N GLY A 210 4.35 -6.46 12.42
CA GLY A 210 5.05 -6.57 11.15
C GLY A 210 4.13 -6.64 9.92
N SER A 211 2.82 -6.85 10.10
CA SER A 211 1.82 -6.93 9.03
C SER A 211 1.24 -5.56 8.65
N SER A 212 1.63 -4.47 9.32
CA SER A 212 1.11 -3.13 9.03
C SER A 212 1.25 -2.74 7.56
N GLY A 213 0.22 -2.11 7.02
CA GLY A 213 0.11 -1.73 5.60
C GLY A 213 -0.30 -2.89 4.67
N ALA A 214 -0.53 -4.09 5.20
CA ALA A 214 -1.02 -5.22 4.42
C ALA A 214 -2.45 -5.00 3.95
N ILE A 215 -2.79 -5.50 2.76
CA ILE A 215 -4.16 -5.42 2.27
C ILE A 215 -5.08 -6.36 3.04
N VAL A 216 -6.29 -5.87 3.33
CA VAL A 216 -7.39 -6.59 3.98
C VAL A 216 -8.52 -6.76 2.96
N TYR A 217 -8.65 -7.96 2.42
CA TYR A 217 -9.74 -8.31 1.52
C TYR A 217 -10.96 -8.78 2.30
N CYS A 218 -11.94 -7.89 2.49
CA CYS A 218 -13.26 -8.28 2.96
C CYS A 218 -14.08 -8.77 1.75
N VAL A 219 -14.31 -10.07 1.66
CA VAL A 219 -14.89 -10.70 0.47
C VAL A 219 -16.30 -10.18 0.19
N GLY A 220 -16.56 -9.80 -1.06
CA GLY A 220 -17.81 -9.20 -1.50
C GLY A 220 -17.89 -7.67 -1.31
N TYR A 221 -16.84 -7.03 -0.79
CA TYR A 221 -16.62 -5.59 -0.90
C TYR A 221 -15.67 -5.28 -2.04
N GLY A 222 -15.93 -4.20 -2.78
CA GLY A 222 -15.09 -3.77 -3.89
C GLY A 222 -14.33 -2.50 -3.55
N SER A 223 -13.02 -2.49 -3.73
CA SER A 223 -12.22 -1.25 -3.77
C SER A 223 -11.92 -0.93 -5.23
N TRP A 224 -12.90 -0.35 -5.93
CA TRP A 224 -12.80 -0.17 -7.38
C TRP A 224 -11.87 0.99 -7.77
N TRP A 225 -11.69 1.97 -6.88
CA TRP A 225 -10.99 3.20 -7.21
C TRP A 225 -10.20 3.72 -6.00
N ARG A 226 -8.89 3.53 -6.03
CA ARG A 226 -7.84 4.30 -5.32
C ARG A 226 -7.49 4.00 -3.87
N TYR A 227 -8.28 3.25 -3.10
CA TYR A 227 -7.91 3.00 -1.71
C TYR A 227 -8.26 1.57 -1.29
N HIS A 228 -7.24 0.81 -0.94
CA HIS A 228 -7.40 -0.50 -0.34
C HIS A 228 -7.65 -0.39 1.17
N LEU A 229 -8.41 -1.33 1.73
CA LEU A 229 -8.41 -1.52 3.18
C LEU A 229 -7.05 -2.06 3.57
N ILE A 230 -6.30 -1.30 4.36
CA ILE A 230 -4.96 -1.67 4.82
C ILE A 230 -4.99 -2.00 6.32
N HIS A 231 -4.21 -2.98 6.76
CA HIS A 231 -4.08 -3.30 8.17
C HIS A 231 -3.34 -2.19 8.90
N SER A 232 -3.97 -1.63 9.93
CA SER A 232 -3.45 -0.50 10.69
C SER A 232 -3.07 -0.85 12.13
N GLY A 233 -3.59 -1.96 12.66
CA GLY A 233 -3.18 -2.45 13.96
C GLY A 233 -4.21 -3.34 14.64
N THR A 234 -4.04 -3.50 15.95
CA THR A 234 -4.83 -4.39 16.80
C THR A 234 -5.39 -3.60 17.98
N LYS A 235 -6.64 -3.88 18.35
CA LYS A 235 -7.32 -3.38 19.53
C LYS A 235 -7.50 -4.54 20.52
N GLY A 236 -6.79 -4.48 21.65
CA GLY A 236 -6.77 -5.61 22.60
C GLY A 236 -5.95 -6.78 22.07
N ARG A 237 -6.34 -8.02 22.42
CA ARG A 237 -5.59 -9.24 22.07
C ARG A 237 -6.04 -9.92 20.77
N GLU A 238 -7.26 -9.68 20.30
CA GLU A 238 -7.86 -10.51 19.24
C GLU A 238 -8.57 -9.71 18.12
N GLU A 239 -8.80 -8.41 18.30
CA GLU A 239 -9.54 -7.60 17.31
C GLU A 239 -8.56 -6.77 16.48
N ASN A 240 -8.29 -7.20 15.25
CA ASN A 240 -7.51 -6.42 14.29
C ASN A 240 -8.39 -5.39 13.59
N TYR A 241 -7.80 -4.30 13.10
CA TYR A 241 -8.54 -3.27 12.39
C TYR A 241 -7.79 -2.71 11.18
N SER A 242 -8.57 -2.27 10.19
CA SER A 242 -8.05 -1.56 9.02
C SER A 242 -7.92 -0.05 9.25
N GLY A 243 -7.17 0.61 8.37
CA GLY A 243 -7.31 2.04 8.10
C GLY A 243 -8.69 2.36 7.51
N MET A 244 -8.94 3.65 7.27
CA MET A 244 -10.20 4.08 6.66
C MET A 244 -10.06 4.15 5.13
N SER A 245 -10.98 3.54 4.40
CA SER A 245 -10.97 3.52 2.94
C SER A 245 -12.38 3.66 2.34
N SER A 246 -12.48 4.26 1.16
CA SER A 246 -13.72 4.25 0.37
C SER A 246 -13.88 2.90 -0.30
N VAL A 247 -14.81 2.08 0.19
CA VAL A 247 -15.17 0.80 -0.43
C VAL A 247 -16.60 0.85 -0.96
N SER A 248 -16.82 0.24 -2.11
CA SER A 248 -18.14 0.10 -2.70
C SER A 248 -18.99 -0.84 -1.86
N ILE A 249 -20.05 -0.26 -1.29
CA ILE A 249 -21.17 -0.95 -0.65
C ILE A 249 -22.07 -1.52 -1.75
#